data_AF-A0A7C8F0Y1-F1
#
_entry.id   AF-A0A7C8F0Y1-F1
#
_cell.length_a   1.000
_cell.length_b   1.000
_cell.length_c   1.000
_cell.angle_alpha   90.00
_cell.angle_beta   90.00
_cell.angle_gamma   90.00
#
_symmetry.space_group_name_H-M   'P 1'
#
loop_
_entity.id
_entity.type
_entity.pdbx_description
1 polymer ?
#
loop_
_entity_poly.entity_id
_entity_poly.type
_entity_poly.pdbx_seq_one_letter_code
_entity_poly.pdbx_strand_id
1 'polypeptide(L)'
;MTQVLERITTEYIDSEDRLRLSGEMGNDVPVVIWLTQRLLQRLVPMLLRWLENQNADLPHAEILQGFAQQAAKAELAPLAPVLACPDSAAWLVLSVDIVQSEQAVSLTFYGADGQDAVSLMLAATPLRQWLSIVYELYLKAEWPIEIWPGWLRESTSPVESGQAKLQ
;
A
#
# COMPACT_ATOMS: atom_id res chain seq x y z
N MET A 1 15.56 19.15 -1.10
CA MET A 1 15.35 18.02 -2.03
C MET A 1 14.60 16.95 -1.27
N THR A 2 13.51 16.42 -1.79
CA THR A 2 12.74 15.36 -1.13
C THR A 2 13.44 14.02 -1.31
N GLN A 3 13.63 13.26 -0.24
CA GLN A 3 14.24 11.94 -0.29
C GLN A 3 13.25 10.90 -0.82
N VAL A 4 13.74 9.85 -1.49
CA VAL A 4 12.91 8.81 -2.10
C VAL A 4 13.10 7.49 -1.38
N LEU A 5 12.01 6.84 -0.99
CA LEU A 5 11.99 5.51 -0.38
C LEU A 5 12.27 4.44 -1.43
N GLU A 6 13.18 3.53 -1.12
CA GLU A 6 13.54 2.39 -1.97
C GLU A 6 12.85 1.10 -1.50
N ARG A 7 12.76 0.92 -0.19
CA ARG A 7 12.11 -0.22 0.45
C ARG A 7 11.24 0.26 1.59
N ILE A 8 10.10 -0.39 1.78
CA ILE A 8 9.15 -0.03 2.82
C ILE A 8 8.67 -1.27 3.57
N THR A 9 8.28 -1.08 4.82
CA THR A 9 7.53 -2.04 5.62
C THR A 9 6.36 -1.30 6.24
N THR A 10 5.15 -1.81 6.05
CA THR A 10 3.93 -1.22 6.60
C THR A 10 3.34 -2.15 7.65
N GLU A 11 3.04 -1.61 8.82
CA GLU A 11 2.55 -2.35 9.97
C GLU A 11 1.41 -1.59 10.64
N TYR A 12 0.42 -2.30 11.18
CA TYR A 12 -0.57 -1.71 12.07
C TYR A 12 -0.07 -1.77 13.52
N ILE A 13 -0.08 -0.63 14.20
CA ILE A 13 0.37 -0.48 15.58
C ILE A 13 -0.85 -0.26 16.48
N ASP A 14 -1.24 -1.31 17.20
CA ASP A 14 -2.49 -1.36 17.99
C ASP A 14 -2.56 -0.25 19.05
N SER A 15 -1.45 0.10 19.70
CA SER A 15 -1.40 1.13 20.75
C SER A 15 -1.62 2.56 20.23
N GLU A 16 -1.35 2.79 18.95
CA GLU A 16 -1.46 4.10 18.30
C GLU A 16 -2.72 4.21 17.44
N ASP A 17 -3.39 3.09 17.14
CA ASP A 17 -4.48 2.97 16.16
C ASP A 17 -4.10 3.60 14.80
N ARG A 18 -2.91 3.25 14.31
CA ARG A 18 -2.31 3.83 13.09
C ARG A 18 -1.50 2.81 12.31
N LEU A 19 -1.36 3.04 11.01
CA LEU A 19 -0.35 2.36 10.21
C LEU A 19 0.98 3.09 10.35
N ARG A 20 2.04 2.33 10.62
CA ARG A 20 3.43 2.78 10.57
C ARG A 20 4.03 2.30 9.25
N LEU A 21 4.65 3.21 8.51
CA LEU A 21 5.48 2.87 7.37
C LEU A 21 6.94 3.20 7.72
N SER A 22 7.77 2.17 7.78
CA SER A 22 9.22 2.29 7.91
C SER A 22 9.84 2.20 6.52
N GLY A 23 10.69 3.16 6.16
CA GLY A 23 11.26 3.26 4.82
C GLY A 23 12.77 3.41 4.81
N GLU A 24 13.46 2.69 3.94
CA GLU A 24 14.89 2.87 3.65
C GLU A 24 15.08 3.86 2.50
N MET A 25 16.07 4.74 2.64
CA MET A 25 16.49 5.73 1.64
C MET A 25 17.97 5.48 1.35
N GLY A 26 18.29 4.58 0.43
CA GLY A 26 19.68 4.17 0.18
C GLY A 26 20.37 3.62 1.43
N ASN A 27 21.57 4.13 1.74
CA ASN A 27 22.36 3.72 2.91
C ASN A 27 22.08 4.54 4.18
N ASP A 28 21.05 5.37 4.18
CA ASP A 28 20.72 6.22 5.32
C ASP A 28 19.91 5.49 6.39
N VAL A 29 19.85 6.10 7.57
CA VAL A 29 19.01 5.62 8.67
C VAL A 29 17.55 5.56 8.19
N PRO A 30 16.83 4.43 8.41
CA PRO A 30 15.44 4.32 8.01
C PRO A 30 14.59 5.42 8.62
N VAL A 31 13.54 5.80 7.91
CA VAL A 31 12.58 6.82 8.35
C VAL A 31 11.25 6.19 8.71
N VAL A 32 10.54 6.78 9.67
CA VAL A 32 9.23 6.32 10.11
C VAL A 32 8.18 7.38 9.80
N ILE A 33 7.16 6.99 9.05
CA ILE A 33 6.00 7.85 8.81
C ILE A 33 4.73 7.18 9.34
N TRP A 34 3.94 7.96 10.07
CA TRP A 34 2.67 7.52 10.63
C TRP A 34 1.52 7.94 9.73
N LEU A 35 0.68 6.97 9.36
CA LEU A 35 -0.48 7.14 8.51
C LEU A 35 -1.75 6.91 9.35
N THR A 36 -2.62 7.90 9.36
CA THR A 36 -3.92 7.79 10.03
C THR A 36 -4.92 7.09 9.13
N GLN A 37 -5.91 6.42 9.74
CA GLN A 37 -7.07 5.88 9.02
C GLN A 37 -7.72 6.94 8.11
N ARG A 38 -7.94 8.16 8.64
CA ARG A 38 -8.58 9.26 7.88
C ARG A 38 -7.79 9.62 6.62
N LEU A 39 -6.47 9.66 6.70
CA LEU A 39 -5.62 9.94 5.54
C LEU A 39 -5.74 8.81 4.51
N LEU A 40 -5.64 7.56 4.97
CA LEU A 40 -5.72 6.38 4.10
C LEU A 40 -7.09 6.23 3.44
N GLN A 41 -8.18 6.53 4.13
CA GLN A 41 -9.54 6.56 3.56
C GLN A 41 -9.70 7.56 2.40
N ARG A 42 -8.85 8.59 2.33
CA ARG A 42 -8.82 9.56 1.23
C ARG A 42 -7.82 9.16 0.14
N LEU A 43 -6.67 8.62 0.54
CA LEU A 43 -5.60 8.24 -0.36
C LEU A 43 -5.94 6.98 -1.16
N VAL A 44 -6.37 5.91 -0.50
CA VAL A 44 -6.60 4.58 -1.12
C VAL A 44 -7.55 4.65 -2.33
N PRO A 45 -8.71 5.34 -2.27
CA PRO A 45 -9.60 5.45 -3.43
C PRO A 45 -8.94 6.08 -4.66
N MET A 46 -8.03 7.05 -4.47
CA MET A 46 -7.32 7.68 -5.59
C MET A 46 -6.35 6.70 -6.28
N LEU A 47 -5.74 5.80 -5.51
CA LEU A 47 -4.81 4.79 -6.02
C LEU A 47 -5.53 3.64 -6.70
N LEU A 48 -6.64 3.19 -6.12
CA LEU A 48 -7.51 2.18 -6.73
C LEU A 48 -8.03 2.67 -8.08
N ARG A 49 -8.50 3.91 -8.16
CA ARG A 49 -8.97 4.50 -9.42
C ARG A 49 -7.89 4.55 -10.49
N TRP A 50 -6.64 4.83 -10.11
CA TRP A 50 -5.52 4.81 -11.06
C TRP A 50 -5.28 3.40 -11.62
N LEU A 51 -5.35 2.36 -10.78
CA LEU A 51 -5.25 0.97 -11.24
C LEU A 51 -6.43 0.54 -12.13
N GLU A 52 -7.64 0.97 -11.77
CA GLU A 52 -8.86 0.68 -12.53
C GLU A 52 -8.79 1.29 -13.94
N ASN A 53 -8.32 2.53 -14.04
CA ASN A 53 -8.19 3.25 -15.30
C ASN A 53 -7.20 2.60 -16.29
N GLN A 54 -6.24 1.78 -15.83
CA GLN A 54 -5.30 1.10 -16.74
C GLN A 54 -5.97 0.12 -17.69
N ASN A 55 -7.13 -0.42 -17.31
CA ASN A 55 -7.86 -1.43 -18.10
C ASN A 55 -9.31 -1.02 -18.37
N ALA A 56 -9.67 0.25 -18.18
CA ALA A 56 -11.06 0.70 -18.21
C ALA A 56 -11.77 0.42 -19.54
N ASP A 57 -11.04 0.47 -20.66
CA ASP A 57 -11.59 0.24 -22.00
C ASP A 57 -11.62 -1.24 -22.42
N LEU A 58 -11.13 -2.15 -21.58
CA LEU A 58 -11.07 -3.58 -21.88
C LEU A 58 -12.35 -4.32 -21.44
N PRO A 59 -12.86 -5.27 -22.24
CA PRO A 59 -13.92 -6.18 -21.79
C PRO A 59 -13.49 -6.94 -20.53
N HIS A 60 -14.43 -7.16 -19.62
CA HIS A 60 -14.20 -7.89 -18.37
C HIS A 60 -13.09 -7.27 -17.48
N ALA A 61 -12.95 -5.93 -17.51
CA ALA A 61 -11.94 -5.20 -16.74
C ALA A 61 -11.80 -5.66 -15.28
N GLU A 62 -12.91 -5.88 -14.57
CA GLU A 62 -12.89 -6.34 -13.17
C GLU A 62 -12.21 -7.71 -12.99
N ILE A 63 -12.47 -8.67 -13.89
CA ILE A 63 -11.82 -9.99 -13.86
C ILE A 63 -10.31 -9.85 -14.12
N LEU A 64 -9.92 -8.99 -15.07
CA LEU A 64 -8.52 -8.70 -15.36
C LEU A 64 -7.81 -8.06 -14.16
N GLN A 65 -8.49 -7.16 -13.43
CA GLN A 65 -7.97 -6.59 -12.19
C GLN A 65 -7.73 -7.68 -11.14
N GLY A 66 -8.66 -8.62 -10.98
CA GLY A 66 -8.52 -9.74 -10.06
C GLY A 66 -7.29 -10.61 -10.37
N PHE A 67 -7.08 -10.97 -11.64
CA PHE A 67 -5.89 -11.73 -12.04
C PHE A 67 -4.60 -10.95 -11.83
N ALA A 68 -4.55 -9.67 -12.22
CA ALA A 68 -3.39 -8.82 -12.00
C ALA A 68 -3.06 -8.68 -10.50
N GLN A 69 -4.08 -8.60 -9.64
CA GLN A 69 -3.90 -8.54 -8.19
C GLN A 69 -3.34 -9.85 -7.61
N GLN A 70 -3.87 -11.00 -8.05
CA GLN A 70 -3.38 -12.31 -7.61
C GLN A 70 -1.93 -12.54 -8.07
N ALA A 71 -1.60 -12.19 -9.32
CA ALA A 71 -0.24 -12.28 -9.85
C ALA A 71 0.73 -11.40 -9.04
N ALA A 72 0.38 -10.14 -8.81
CA ALA A 72 1.18 -9.22 -8.01
C ALA A 72 1.44 -9.76 -6.59
N LYS A 73 0.42 -10.33 -5.94
CA LYS A 73 0.56 -10.95 -4.61
C LYS A 73 1.50 -12.15 -4.63
N ALA A 74 1.38 -13.03 -5.64
CA ALA A 74 2.23 -14.21 -5.78
C ALA A 74 3.71 -13.86 -6.06
N GLU A 75 3.95 -12.75 -6.76
CA GLU A 75 5.31 -12.23 -7.05
C GLU A 75 5.98 -11.56 -5.85
N LEU A 76 5.24 -11.28 -4.76
CA LEU A 76 5.80 -10.63 -3.58
C LEU A 76 6.77 -11.58 -2.86
N ALA A 77 8.07 -11.39 -3.10
CA ALA A 77 9.11 -12.13 -2.42
C ALA A 77 9.25 -11.66 -0.95
N PRO A 78 9.34 -12.58 0.03
CA PRO A 78 9.65 -12.23 1.40
C PRO A 78 11.04 -11.59 1.48
N LEU A 79 11.09 -10.29 1.79
CA LEU A 79 12.32 -9.58 2.11
C LEU A 79 12.37 -9.33 3.62
N ALA A 80 13.59 -9.21 4.16
CA ALA A 80 13.75 -8.81 5.56
C ALA A 80 13.08 -7.44 5.77
N PRO A 81 12.21 -7.28 6.79
CA PRO A 81 11.48 -6.04 6.98
C PRO A 81 12.44 -4.88 7.26
N VAL A 82 12.08 -3.70 6.78
CA VAL A 82 12.74 -2.45 7.16
C VAL A 82 12.32 -2.12 8.58
N LEU A 83 13.27 -2.24 9.51
CA LEU A 83 13.02 -1.97 10.93
C LEU A 83 13.33 -0.52 11.27
N ALA A 84 12.40 0.13 11.97
CA ALA A 84 12.67 1.39 12.62
C ALA A 84 13.78 1.21 13.68
N CYS A 85 14.68 2.18 13.78
CA CYS A 85 15.68 2.23 14.86
C CYS A 85 15.48 3.48 15.72
N PRO A 86 16.11 3.58 16.91
CA PRO A 86 15.94 4.74 17.79
C PRO A 86 16.33 6.09 17.17
N ASP A 87 17.24 6.08 16.20
CA ASP A 87 17.71 7.27 15.49
C ASP A 87 16.84 7.61 14.26
N SER A 88 15.85 6.77 13.94
CA SER A 88 14.92 7.03 12.84
C SER A 88 14.12 8.29 13.11
N ALA A 89 14.20 9.25 12.19
CA ALA A 89 13.26 10.36 12.17
C ALA A 89 11.83 9.80 12.06
N ALA A 90 10.92 10.31 12.87
CA ALA A 90 9.55 9.83 12.95
C ALA A 90 8.56 10.99 12.96
N TRP A 91 7.60 10.99 12.03
CA TRP A 91 6.56 12.04 11.99
C TRP A 91 5.19 11.54 11.54
N LEU A 92 4.17 12.32 11.89
CA LEU A 92 2.80 12.10 11.45
C LEU A 92 2.58 12.77 10.10
N VAL A 93 2.10 12.00 9.12
CA VAL A 93 1.74 12.55 7.81
C VAL A 93 0.42 13.29 7.90
N LEU A 94 0.41 14.55 7.46
CA LEU A 94 -0.80 15.37 7.42
C LEU A 94 -1.34 15.56 6.00
N SER A 95 -0.46 15.55 5.00
CA SER A 95 -0.85 15.63 3.58
C SER A 95 -0.01 14.72 2.72
N VAL A 96 -0.58 14.32 1.58
CA VAL A 96 0.09 13.52 0.57
C VAL A 96 -0.17 14.16 -0.79
N ASP A 97 0.90 14.52 -1.48
CA ASP A 97 0.81 14.89 -2.90
C ASP A 97 0.89 13.64 -3.76
N ILE A 98 0.04 13.59 -4.78
CA ILE A 98 -0.08 12.45 -5.68
C ILE A 98 0.23 12.93 -7.09
N VAL A 99 1.30 12.40 -7.67
CA VAL A 99 1.63 12.60 -9.08
C VAL A 99 1.45 11.27 -9.81
N GLN A 100 0.63 11.25 -10.86
CA GLN A 100 0.29 10.04 -11.60
C GLN A 100 0.83 10.13 -13.02
N SER A 101 1.33 9.01 -13.52
CA SER A 101 1.70 8.79 -14.92
C SER A 101 1.06 7.50 -15.42
N GLU A 102 1.25 7.14 -16.69
CA GLU A 102 0.82 5.83 -17.20
C GLU A 102 1.61 4.67 -16.55
N GLN A 103 2.84 4.92 -16.09
CA GLN A 103 3.75 3.87 -15.63
C GLN A 103 3.75 3.69 -14.10
N ALA A 104 3.61 4.79 -13.36
CA ALA A 104 3.73 4.79 -11.91
C ALA A 104 2.95 5.94 -11.25
N VAL A 105 2.68 5.76 -9.95
CA VAL A 105 2.21 6.80 -9.04
C VAL A 105 3.35 7.16 -8.09
N SER A 106 3.58 8.46 -7.92
CA SER A 106 4.48 9.01 -6.91
C SER A 106 3.66 9.66 -5.79
N LEU A 107 3.95 9.26 -4.55
CA LEU A 107 3.33 9.75 -3.33
C LEU A 107 4.37 10.53 -2.55
N THR A 108 4.14 11.82 -2.30
CA THR A 108 5.00 12.59 -1.40
C THR A 108 4.27 12.85 -0.10
N PHE A 109 4.76 12.28 0.99
CA PHE A 109 4.18 12.38 2.32
C PHE A 109 4.81 13.57 3.06
N TYR A 110 3.98 14.47 3.59
CA TYR A 110 4.43 15.66 4.31
C TYR A 110 4.01 15.62 5.78
N GLY A 111 4.95 15.99 6.66
CA GLY A 111 4.69 16.30 8.07
C GLY A 111 4.02 17.66 8.27
N ALA A 112 3.85 18.06 9.53
CA ALA A 112 3.05 19.24 9.91
C ALA A 112 3.55 20.56 9.30
N ASP A 113 4.86 20.75 9.23
CA ASP A 113 5.47 22.01 8.80
C ASP A 113 6.03 21.93 7.37
N GLY A 114 5.75 20.85 6.64
CA GLY A 114 6.26 20.60 5.28
C GLY A 114 7.78 20.43 5.17
N GLN A 115 8.51 20.52 6.28
CA GLN A 115 9.96 20.30 6.35
C GLN A 115 10.31 18.81 6.27
N ASP A 116 9.51 17.96 6.94
CA ASP A 116 9.61 16.52 6.84
C ASP A 116 8.83 16.04 5.62
N ALA A 117 9.55 15.60 4.59
CA ALA A 117 8.95 15.11 3.37
C ALA A 117 9.73 13.93 2.81
N VAL A 118 8.98 12.89 2.41
CA VAL A 118 9.55 11.72 1.74
C VAL A 118 8.64 11.26 0.61
N SER A 119 9.24 10.82 -0.49
CA SER A 119 8.53 10.35 -1.67
C SER A 119 8.61 8.83 -1.82
N LEU A 120 7.53 8.20 -2.27
CA LEU A 120 7.47 6.79 -2.62
C LEU A 120 6.90 6.66 -4.04
N MET A 121 7.64 6.00 -4.93
CA MET A 121 7.19 5.76 -6.30
C MET A 121 6.85 4.29 -6.49
N LEU A 122 5.62 4.01 -6.92
CA LEU A 122 5.12 2.65 -7.13
C LEU A 122 4.58 2.51 -8.56
N ALA A 123 5.14 1.57 -9.31
CA ALA A 123 4.53 1.07 -10.54
C ALA A 123 3.30 0.20 -10.21
N ALA A 124 2.57 -0.24 -11.25
CA ALA A 124 1.32 -1.00 -11.08
C ALA A 124 1.47 -2.23 -10.16
N THR A 125 2.46 -3.08 -10.39
CA THR A 125 2.65 -4.30 -9.59
C THR A 125 3.03 -4.01 -8.13
N PRO A 126 4.07 -3.20 -7.81
CA PRO A 126 4.36 -2.81 -6.43
C PRO A 126 3.21 -2.10 -5.72
N LEU A 127 2.42 -1.28 -6.45
CA LEU A 127 1.25 -0.62 -5.88
C LEU A 127 0.18 -1.65 -5.48
N ARG A 128 -0.10 -2.63 -6.33
CA ARG A 128 -1.02 -3.73 -6.01
C ARG A 128 -0.56 -4.53 -4.79
N GLN A 129 0.73 -4.84 -4.70
CA GLN A 129 1.32 -5.52 -3.55
C GLN A 129 1.14 -4.71 -2.26
N TRP A 130 1.46 -3.41 -2.31
CA TRP A 130 1.30 -2.53 -1.16
C TRP A 130 -0.18 -2.40 -0.74
N LEU A 131 -1.10 -2.28 -1.70
CA LEU A 131 -2.53 -2.24 -1.41
C LEU A 131 -3.06 -3.55 -0.81
N SER A 132 -2.53 -4.72 -1.17
CA SER A 132 -2.84 -5.98 -0.48
C SER A 132 -2.44 -5.91 0.99
N ILE A 133 -1.22 -5.43 1.28
CA ILE A 133 -0.72 -5.29 2.65
C ILE A 133 -1.60 -4.31 3.43
N VAL A 134 -1.92 -3.15 2.86
CA VAL A 134 -2.78 -2.16 3.52
C VAL A 134 -4.18 -2.72 3.76
N TYR A 135 -4.77 -3.47 2.82
CA TYR A 135 -6.07 -4.12 3.01
C TYR A 135 -6.05 -5.16 4.14
N GLU A 136 -5.02 -6.01 4.21
CA GLU A 136 -4.85 -6.97 5.31
C GLU A 136 -4.71 -6.26 6.67
N LEU A 137 -4.02 -5.11 6.71
CA LEU A 137 -3.91 -4.30 7.91
C LEU A 137 -5.22 -3.60 8.28
N TYR A 138 -6.05 -3.21 7.31
CA TYR A 138 -7.41 -2.72 7.58
C TYR A 138 -8.28 -3.79 8.25
N LEU A 139 -8.19 -5.05 7.79
CA LEU A 139 -8.88 -6.16 8.43
C LEU A 139 -8.39 -6.38 9.86
N LYS A 140 -7.06 -6.36 10.08
CA LYS A 140 -6.47 -6.48 11.42
C LYS A 140 -6.91 -5.35 12.36
N ALA A 141 -7.00 -4.13 11.85
CA ALA A 141 -7.39 -2.94 12.59
C ALA A 141 -8.91 -2.79 12.79
N GLU A 142 -9.71 -3.70 12.22
CA GLU A 142 -11.18 -3.62 12.21
C GLU A 142 -11.70 -2.30 11.62
N TRP A 143 -10.95 -1.73 10.67
CA TRP A 143 -11.33 -0.49 10.00
C TRP A 143 -12.36 -0.72 8.89
N PRO A 144 -13.19 0.28 8.54
CA PRO A 144 -14.19 0.14 7.48
C PRO A 144 -13.56 -0.23 6.13
N ILE A 145 -14.13 -1.24 5.46
CA ILE A 145 -13.57 -1.82 4.22
C ILE A 145 -14.42 -1.54 2.96
N GLU A 146 -15.40 -0.66 3.03
CA GLU A 146 -16.35 -0.37 1.94
C GLU A 146 -15.68 0.27 0.73
N ILE A 147 -14.52 0.92 0.94
CA ILE A 147 -13.74 1.55 -0.13
C ILE A 147 -12.98 0.54 -1.01
N TRP A 148 -12.87 -0.72 -0.58
CA TRP A 148 -12.09 -1.73 -1.29
C TRP A 148 -12.95 -2.50 -2.31
N PRO A 149 -12.51 -2.62 -3.57
CA PRO A 149 -13.29 -3.25 -4.63
C PRO A 149 -13.32 -4.78 -4.49
N GLY A 150 -14.29 -5.43 -5.13
CA GLY A 150 -14.47 -6.90 -5.12
C GLY A 150 -13.19 -7.64 -5.53
N TRP A 151 -12.61 -7.24 -6.65
CA TRP A 151 -11.39 -7.85 -7.20
C TRP A 151 -10.20 -7.88 -6.23
N LEU A 152 -10.08 -6.90 -5.32
CA LEU A 152 -9.01 -6.88 -4.31
C LEU A 152 -9.37 -7.76 -3.11
N ARG A 153 -10.61 -7.64 -2.62
CA ARG A 153 -11.10 -8.40 -1.46
C ARG A 153 -11.07 -9.92 -1.71
N GLU A 154 -11.48 -10.34 -2.90
CA GLU A 154 -11.53 -11.74 -3.31
C GLU A 154 -10.13 -12.33 -3.48
N SER A 155 -9.17 -11.54 -4.01
CA SER A 155 -7.77 -11.98 -4.17
C SER A 155 -7.03 -12.21 -2.83
N THR A 156 -7.55 -11.67 -1.73
CA THR A 156 -6.97 -11.79 -0.40
C THR A 156 -7.63 -12.89 0.44
N SER A 157 -8.81 -13.36 0.01
CA SER A 157 -9.43 -14.52 0.63
C SER A 157 -8.60 -15.77 0.29
N PRO A 158 -8.28 -16.64 1.27
CA PRO A 158 -7.72 -17.94 0.95
C PRO A 158 -8.70 -18.64 0.00
N VAL A 159 -8.25 -19.01 -1.19
CA VAL A 159 -8.99 -19.94 -2.02
C VAL A 159 -9.16 -21.20 -1.16
N GLU A 160 -10.39 -21.48 -0.70
CA GLU A 160 -10.70 -22.80 -0.17
C GLU A 160 -10.41 -23.78 -1.31
N SER A 161 -9.22 -24.39 -1.26
CA SER A 161 -8.82 -25.46 -2.14
C SER A 161 -9.92 -26.51 -2.10
N GLY A 162 -10.71 -26.56 -3.18
CA GLY A 162 -11.80 -27.51 -3.33
C GLY A 162 -11.29 -28.89 -2.99
N GLN A 163 -11.75 -29.42 -1.85
CA GLN A 163 -11.61 -30.83 -1.52
C GLN A 163 -12.41 -31.60 -2.57
N ALA A 164 -11.75 -31.98 -3.66
CA ALA A 164 -12.18 -33.06 -4.51
C ALA A 164 -12.14 -34.33 -3.64
N LYS A 165 -13.27 -34.62 -2.97
CA LYS A 165 -13.55 -35.96 -2.47
C LYS A 165 -13.60 -36.88 -3.68
N LEU A 166 -12.52 -37.63 -3.90
CA LEU A 166 -12.56 -38.87 -4.63
C LEU A 166 -13.56 -39.80 -3.92
N GLN A 167 -14.66 -40.11 -4.60
CA GLN A 167 -15.46 -41.30 -4.36
C GLN A 167 -15.19 -42.29 -5.49
#